data_AF-A0A6A6B8R3-F1
#
_entry.id   AF-A0A6A6B8R3-F1
#
_cell.length_a   1.000
_cell.length_b   1.000
_cell.length_c   1.000
_cell.angle_alpha   90.00
_cell.angle_beta   90.00
_cell.angle_gamma   90.00
#
_symmetry.space_group_name_H-M   'P 1'
#
loop_
_entity.id
_entity.type
_entity.pdbx_description
1 polymer ?
#
loop_
_entity_poly.entity_id
_entity_poly.type
_entity_poly.pdbx_seq_one_letter_code
_entity_poly.pdbx_strand_id
1 'polypeptide(L)'
;MATPRPSMRPLAAWKSLLRHARSARVQTRSFASAVEAAPAAASPGLFTPAAAATAKKTHNRIKTYPPPPSTAAACKDPIAAVTQSQISILDPAGARTRLFTKTHPEAAKVGDILLVRLKSGDPFAGVCLNIRRRGIDTAILLRNHLTRVGVEMWYKVYSPNVEGIEVVQRRPKRARRARLYYMRHPKHDMGSVDNIVRQYQRQRAMLRSGNVKGKGAGAGKKK
;
A
#
# COMPACT_ATOMS: atom_id res chain seq x y z
N MET A 1 -7.84 51.04 37.60
CA MET A 1 -6.62 50.26 37.28
C MET A 1 -6.94 49.34 36.12
N ALA A 2 -6.71 49.79 34.88
CA ALA A 2 -7.04 49.03 33.68
C ALA A 2 -5.84 48.17 33.26
N THR A 3 -6.04 46.86 33.11
CA THR A 3 -5.01 45.92 32.64
C THR A 3 -4.77 46.08 31.13
N PRO A 4 -3.52 46.13 30.64
CA PRO A 4 -3.26 46.16 29.21
C PRO A 4 -3.59 44.81 28.56
N ARG A 5 -4.30 44.86 27.42
CA ARG A 5 -4.54 43.70 26.56
C ARG A 5 -3.25 43.34 25.80
N PRO A 6 -2.87 42.06 25.70
CA PRO A 6 -1.71 41.66 24.90
C PRO A 6 -1.97 41.86 23.40
N SER A 7 -1.02 42.49 22.72
CA SER A 7 -1.06 42.87 21.30
C SER A 7 -0.53 41.80 20.33
N MET A 8 -0.39 40.55 20.76
CA MET A 8 0.12 39.49 19.89
C MET A 8 -0.98 38.51 19.46
N ARG A 9 -1.33 38.61 18.17
CA ARG A 9 -2.22 37.68 17.47
C ARG A 9 -1.46 36.40 17.08
N PRO A 10 -2.00 35.20 17.33
CA PRO A 10 -1.37 33.97 16.86
C PRO A 10 -1.58 33.83 15.34
N LEU A 11 -0.51 33.99 14.56
CA LEU A 11 -0.50 33.81 13.10
C LEU A 11 -0.60 32.34 12.64
N ALA A 12 -0.89 31.41 13.54
CA ALA A 12 -0.84 29.96 13.28
C ALA A 12 -2.22 29.28 13.35
N ALA A 13 -3.29 29.95 12.91
CA ALA A 13 -4.61 29.32 12.78
C ALA A 13 -5.06 29.31 11.32
N TRP A 14 -5.01 28.15 10.66
CA TRP A 14 -5.50 27.98 9.27
C TRP A 14 -6.96 28.42 9.07
N LYS A 15 -7.76 28.45 10.16
CA LYS A 15 -9.14 28.95 10.16
C LYS A 15 -9.25 30.47 9.95
N SER A 16 -8.22 31.27 10.22
CA SER A 16 -8.24 32.73 9.98
C SER A 16 -7.88 33.08 8.54
N LEU A 17 -6.97 32.31 7.92
CA LEU A 17 -6.58 32.45 6.50
C LEU A 17 -7.76 32.17 5.55
N LEU A 18 -8.53 31.10 5.81
CA LEU A 18 -9.70 30.75 4.99
C LEU A 18 -10.84 31.79 5.06
N ARG A 19 -10.87 32.61 6.11
CA ARG A 19 -11.91 33.64 6.30
C ARG A 19 -11.61 34.92 5.53
N HIS A 20 -10.33 35.29 5.38
CA HIS A 20 -9.90 36.47 4.59
C HIS A 20 -10.00 36.23 3.08
N ALA A 21 -9.79 35.00 2.60
CA ALA A 21 -9.94 34.68 1.18
C ALA A 21 -11.40 34.83 0.67
N ARG A 22 -12.40 34.77 1.58
CA ARG A 22 -13.81 34.98 1.23
C ARG A 22 -14.22 36.45 1.21
N SER A 23 -13.64 37.32 2.05
CA SER A 23 -13.95 38.76 2.04
C SER A 23 -13.36 39.49 0.83
N ALA A 24 -12.21 39.07 0.33
CA ALA A 24 -11.58 39.65 -0.86
C ALA A 24 -12.39 39.43 -2.15
N ARG A 25 -13.22 38.38 -2.22
CA ARG A 25 -14.04 38.05 -3.40
C ARG A 25 -15.35 38.84 -3.47
N VAL A 26 -15.72 39.53 -2.39
CA VAL A 26 -16.94 40.35 -2.32
C VAL A 26 -16.66 41.81 -2.73
N GLN A 27 -15.41 42.28 -2.65
CA GLN A 27 -15.06 43.69 -2.87
C GLN A 27 -14.75 44.10 -4.33
N THR A 28 -14.82 43.19 -5.31
CA THR A 28 -14.53 43.53 -6.72
C THR A 28 -15.77 43.81 -7.58
N ARG A 29 -16.92 44.11 -6.98
CA ARG A 29 -18.10 44.56 -7.72
C ARG A 29 -18.67 45.84 -7.13
N SER A 30 -18.19 46.98 -7.64
CA SER A 30 -19.01 48.16 -7.96
C SER A 30 -18.13 49.39 -8.17
N PHE A 31 -17.81 49.71 -9.43
CA PHE A 31 -17.72 51.10 -9.91
C PHE A 31 -18.04 51.08 -11.40
N ALA A 32 -19.34 51.20 -11.72
CA ALA A 32 -19.77 51.59 -13.05
C ALA A 32 -19.88 53.12 -13.03
N SER A 33 -18.88 53.82 -13.57
CA SER A 33 -19.02 55.22 -13.93
C SER A 33 -19.77 55.29 -15.25
N ALA A 34 -21.00 55.78 -15.22
CA ALA A 34 -21.68 56.19 -16.44
C ALA A 34 -20.90 57.36 -17.06
N VAL A 35 -20.26 57.13 -18.20
CA VAL A 35 -19.77 58.22 -19.06
C VAL A 35 -20.93 58.60 -19.95
N GLU A 36 -21.42 59.82 -19.75
CA GLU A 36 -22.43 60.46 -20.58
C GLU A 36 -21.91 60.59 -22.02
N ALA A 37 -22.67 60.07 -22.98
CA ALA A 37 -22.29 60.08 -24.38
C ALA A 37 -22.36 61.52 -24.91
N ALA A 38 -21.20 62.11 -25.22
CA ALA A 38 -21.12 63.36 -25.96
C ALA A 38 -21.71 63.17 -27.38
N PRO A 39 -22.53 64.11 -27.87
CA PRO A 39 -23.12 63.99 -29.20
C PRO A 39 -22.03 64.04 -30.28
N ALA A 40 -22.09 63.08 -31.19
CA ALA A 40 -21.18 62.94 -32.32
C ALA A 40 -21.24 64.18 -33.22
N ALA A 41 -20.22 65.04 -33.14
CA ALA A 41 -19.98 66.05 -34.16
C ALA A 41 -19.52 65.35 -35.44
N ALA A 42 -20.30 65.51 -36.51
CA ALA A 42 -19.95 65.03 -37.84
C ALA A 42 -18.73 65.80 -38.37
N SER A 43 -17.55 65.19 -38.28
CA SER A 43 -16.35 65.68 -38.96
C SER A 43 -16.47 65.38 -40.47
N PRO A 44 -16.28 66.38 -41.35
CA PRO A 44 -16.39 66.17 -42.77
C PRO A 44 -15.11 65.51 -43.30
N GLY A 45 -15.29 64.41 -44.03
CA GLY A 45 -14.37 63.99 -45.08
C GLY A 45 -12.98 63.52 -44.64
N LEU A 46 -12.90 62.32 -44.06
CA LEU A 46 -11.75 61.45 -44.26
C LEU A 46 -12.16 60.38 -45.26
N PHE A 47 -11.61 60.45 -46.47
CA PHE A 47 -11.63 59.35 -47.43
C PHE A 47 -11.02 58.13 -46.75
N THR A 48 -11.83 57.26 -46.15
CA THR A 48 -11.42 55.89 -45.90
C THR A 48 -11.25 55.26 -47.28
N PRO A 49 -10.04 54.83 -47.70
CA PRO A 49 -9.98 53.98 -48.87
C PRO A 49 -10.91 52.82 -48.55
N ALA A 50 -11.94 52.62 -49.38
CA ALA A 50 -12.76 51.42 -49.32
C ALA A 50 -11.76 50.28 -49.20
N ALA A 51 -11.75 49.60 -48.06
CA ALA A 51 -10.77 48.57 -47.76
C ALA A 51 -10.95 47.53 -48.84
N ALA A 52 -10.14 47.62 -49.90
CA ALA A 52 -10.16 46.68 -50.99
C ALA A 52 -9.82 45.36 -50.32
N ALA A 53 -10.85 44.54 -50.11
CA ALA A 53 -10.75 43.29 -49.40
C ALA A 53 -9.78 42.45 -50.22
N THR A 54 -8.49 42.53 -49.88
CA THR A 54 -7.46 41.75 -50.54
C THR A 54 -7.87 40.31 -50.29
N ALA A 55 -8.26 39.61 -51.36
CA ALA A 55 -8.73 38.24 -51.27
C ALA A 55 -7.68 37.45 -50.47
N LYS A 56 -8.03 37.06 -49.23
CA LYS A 56 -7.12 36.35 -48.35
C LYS A 56 -6.76 35.05 -49.06
N LYS A 57 -5.52 34.90 -49.51
CA LYS A 57 -5.05 33.67 -50.15
C LYS A 57 -5.35 32.51 -49.20
N THR A 58 -6.25 31.63 -49.61
CA THR A 58 -6.58 30.43 -48.85
C THR A 58 -5.44 29.43 -49.06
N HIS A 59 -4.53 29.33 -48.09
CA HIS A 59 -3.51 28.29 -48.11
C HIS A 59 -4.12 26.95 -47.74
N ASN A 60 -3.76 25.90 -48.48
CA ASN A 60 -4.18 24.54 -48.16
C ASN A 60 -3.65 24.15 -46.77
N ARG A 61 -4.54 23.69 -45.89
CA ARG A 61 -4.19 23.27 -44.53
C ARG A 61 -3.23 22.08 -44.60
N ILE A 62 -2.07 22.19 -43.96
CA ILE A 62 -1.10 21.09 -43.82
C ILE A 62 -1.81 19.91 -43.15
N LYS A 63 -1.75 18.74 -43.77
CA LYS A 63 -2.28 17.50 -43.20
C LYS A 63 -1.44 17.12 -41.98
N THR A 64 -2.01 17.26 -40.79
CA THR A 64 -1.40 16.78 -39.54
C THR A 64 -1.92 15.38 -39.24
N TYR A 65 -0.99 14.42 -39.09
CA TYR A 65 -1.33 13.05 -38.69
C TYR A 65 -1.28 12.93 -37.17
N PRO A 66 -2.20 12.18 -36.54
CA PRO A 66 -2.15 11.94 -35.10
C PRO A 66 -0.90 11.11 -34.75
N PRO A 67 -0.35 11.27 -33.53
CA PRO A 67 0.74 10.42 -33.07
C PRO A 67 0.25 8.96 -32.90
N PRO A 68 1.13 7.97 -33.01
CA PRO A 68 0.80 6.57 -32.71
C PRO A 68 0.36 6.43 -31.24
N PRO A 69 -0.43 5.39 -30.90
CA PRO A 69 -0.88 5.17 -29.53
C PRO A 69 0.30 5.02 -28.57
N SER A 70 0.30 5.77 -27.47
CA SER A 70 1.41 5.74 -26.52
C SER A 70 1.31 4.53 -25.58
N THR A 71 2.45 3.88 -25.34
CA THR A 71 2.54 2.76 -24.40
C THR A 71 2.18 3.15 -22.98
N ALA A 72 2.44 4.41 -22.59
CA ALA A 72 2.06 4.98 -21.30
C ALA A 72 0.53 5.19 -21.16
N ALA A 73 -0.20 5.37 -22.27
CA ALA A 73 -1.67 5.37 -22.25
C ALA A 73 -2.23 3.94 -22.09
N ALA A 74 -1.54 2.94 -22.65
CA ALA A 74 -1.92 1.53 -22.50
C ALA A 74 -1.69 1.01 -21.07
N CYS A 75 -0.58 1.38 -20.43
CA CYS A 75 -0.30 1.02 -19.03
C CYS A 75 0.27 2.22 -18.28
N LYS A 76 -0.51 2.74 -17.32
CA LYS A 76 -0.10 3.89 -16.51
C LYS A 76 1.04 3.56 -15.54
N ASP A 77 0.94 2.40 -14.89
CA ASP A 77 1.88 1.94 -13.85
C ASP A 77 2.49 0.57 -14.22
N PRO A 78 3.49 0.53 -15.11
CA PRO A 78 4.07 -0.73 -15.59
C PRO A 78 4.71 -1.56 -14.48
N ILE A 79 5.32 -0.91 -13.48
CA ILE A 79 5.96 -1.61 -12.35
C ILE A 79 4.95 -2.38 -11.50
N ALA A 80 3.77 -1.80 -11.26
CA ALA A 80 2.72 -2.45 -10.48
C ALA A 80 2.16 -3.65 -11.25
N ALA A 81 1.91 -3.50 -12.55
CA ALA A 81 1.46 -4.59 -13.43
C ALA A 81 2.46 -5.75 -13.47
N VAL A 82 3.76 -5.45 -13.63
CA VAL A 82 4.83 -6.47 -13.61
C VAL A 82 4.96 -7.14 -12.24
N THR A 83 4.85 -6.38 -11.15
CA THR A 83 4.90 -6.96 -9.81
C THR A 83 3.73 -7.92 -9.58
N GLN A 84 2.54 -7.55 -10.04
CA GLN A 84 1.35 -8.40 -9.94
C GLN A 84 1.46 -9.65 -10.80
N SER A 85 1.96 -9.54 -12.03
CA SER A 85 2.16 -10.70 -12.91
C SER A 85 3.20 -11.67 -12.35
N GLN A 86 4.27 -11.17 -11.74
CA GLN A 86 5.25 -12.04 -11.09
C GLN A 86 4.70 -12.70 -9.82
N ILE A 87 3.91 -11.97 -9.02
CA ILE A 87 3.27 -12.55 -7.82
C ILE A 87 2.27 -13.64 -8.23
N SER A 88 1.48 -13.44 -9.29
CA SER A 88 0.52 -14.46 -9.74
C SER A 88 1.21 -15.74 -10.23
N ILE A 89 2.40 -15.63 -10.84
CA ILE A 89 3.24 -16.78 -11.20
C ILE A 89 3.78 -17.49 -9.96
N LEU A 90 4.28 -16.75 -8.96
CA LEU A 90 4.96 -17.33 -7.79
C LEU A 90 4.00 -17.83 -6.69
N ASP A 91 2.81 -17.26 -6.59
CA ASP A 91 1.75 -17.64 -5.64
C ASP A 91 0.38 -17.70 -6.35
N PRO A 92 0.15 -18.74 -7.19
CA PRO A 92 -1.09 -18.86 -7.96
C PRO A 92 -2.33 -19.05 -7.07
N ALA A 93 -2.16 -19.65 -5.89
CA ALA A 93 -3.24 -19.81 -4.91
C ALA A 93 -3.50 -18.52 -4.10
N GLY A 94 -2.60 -17.54 -4.14
CA GLY A 94 -2.65 -16.33 -3.32
C GLY A 94 -2.55 -16.58 -1.81
N ALA A 95 -2.15 -17.79 -1.39
CA ALA A 95 -2.15 -18.20 0.02
C ALA A 95 -1.08 -17.44 0.80
N ARG A 96 0.10 -17.23 0.21
CA ARG A 96 1.20 -16.49 0.84
C ARG A 96 0.88 -15.00 0.88
N THR A 97 0.31 -14.44 -0.19
CA THR A 97 -0.17 -13.05 -0.19
C THR A 97 -1.20 -12.84 0.90
N ARG A 98 -2.23 -13.70 0.99
CA ARG A 98 -3.28 -13.62 2.02
C ARG A 98 -2.71 -13.68 3.44
N LEU A 99 -1.70 -14.53 3.67
CA LEU A 99 -1.05 -14.67 4.97
C LEU A 99 -0.35 -13.39 5.44
N PHE A 100 0.24 -12.59 4.55
CA PHE A 100 1.03 -11.41 4.92
C PHE A 100 0.35 -10.06 4.64
N THR A 101 -0.87 -10.09 4.10
CA THR A 101 -1.68 -8.89 3.85
C THR A 101 -2.16 -8.26 5.15
N LYS A 102 -2.07 -6.94 5.29
CA LYS A 102 -2.44 -6.22 6.52
C LYS A 102 -3.94 -6.22 6.82
N THR A 103 -4.76 -6.32 5.78
CA THR A 103 -6.24 -6.25 5.88
C THR A 103 -6.84 -7.54 6.42
N HIS A 104 -6.16 -8.67 6.27
CA HIS A 104 -6.67 -9.96 6.67
C HIS A 104 -6.52 -10.17 8.19
N PRO A 105 -7.59 -10.52 8.92
CA PRO A 105 -7.56 -10.62 10.38
C PRO A 105 -6.62 -11.75 10.87
N GLU A 106 -6.66 -12.88 10.16
CA GLU A 106 -5.83 -14.06 10.39
C GLU A 106 -4.44 -13.97 9.73
N ALA A 107 -4.04 -12.80 9.24
CA ALA A 107 -2.67 -12.61 8.74
C ALA A 107 -1.62 -12.87 9.84
N ALA A 108 -0.44 -13.30 9.42
CA ALA A 108 0.74 -13.42 10.27
C ALA A 108 1.18 -12.03 10.75
N LYS A 109 1.35 -11.89 12.06
CA LYS A 109 1.77 -10.66 12.72
C LYS A 109 3.16 -10.81 13.31
N VAL A 110 3.79 -9.67 13.57
CA VAL A 110 5.10 -9.63 14.20
C VAL A 110 4.96 -10.11 15.65
N GLY A 111 5.80 -11.05 16.05
CA GLY A 111 5.77 -11.75 17.33
C GLY A 111 5.05 -13.10 17.31
N ASP A 112 4.42 -13.48 16.19
CA ASP A 112 3.93 -14.84 15.99
C ASP A 112 5.10 -15.80 15.74
N ILE A 113 4.94 -17.07 16.11
CA ILE A 113 5.88 -18.14 15.77
C ILE A 113 5.46 -18.72 14.43
N LEU A 114 6.37 -18.64 13.46
CA LEU A 114 6.16 -19.12 12.11
C LEU A 114 7.06 -20.34 11.86
N LEU A 115 6.51 -21.34 11.17
CA LEU A 115 7.24 -22.48 10.63
C LEU A 115 7.33 -22.32 9.12
N VAL A 116 8.56 -22.24 8.60
CA VAL A 116 8.84 -22.15 7.16
C VAL A 116 9.30 -23.52 6.70
N ARG A 117 8.52 -24.11 5.78
CA ARG A 117 8.89 -25.33 5.07
C ARG A 117 9.62 -24.96 3.79
N LEU A 118 10.81 -25.52 3.61
CA LEU A 118 11.58 -25.38 2.39
C LEU A 118 11.35 -26.60 1.50
N LYS A 119 11.48 -26.43 0.18
CA LYS A 119 11.45 -27.55 -0.77
C LYS A 119 12.60 -28.52 -0.56
N SER A 120 13.76 -27.99 -0.19
CA SER A 120 14.98 -28.73 0.07
C SER A 120 15.59 -28.25 1.38
N GLY A 121 15.89 -29.17 2.28
CA GLY A 121 16.47 -28.90 3.59
C GLY A 121 15.46 -28.88 4.74
N ASP A 122 15.98 -28.62 5.93
CA ASP A 122 15.19 -28.69 7.16
C ASP A 122 14.28 -27.47 7.33
N PRO A 123 13.05 -27.66 7.83
CA PRO A 123 12.13 -26.56 8.08
C PRO A 123 12.66 -25.69 9.23
N PHE A 124 12.56 -24.38 9.07
CA PHE A 124 12.99 -23.42 10.10
C PHE A 124 11.78 -22.83 10.81
N ALA A 125 11.77 -22.93 12.13
CA ALA A 125 10.77 -22.27 12.97
C ALA A 125 11.40 -21.15 13.77
N GLY A 126 10.66 -20.06 13.98
CA GLY A 126 11.13 -18.97 14.82
C GLY A 126 10.08 -17.90 15.05
N VAL A 127 10.38 -17.02 16.00
CA VAL A 127 9.58 -15.82 16.25
C VAL A 127 9.77 -14.82 15.13
N CYS A 128 8.68 -14.33 14.56
CA CYS A 128 8.72 -13.28 13.55
C CYS A 128 9.08 -11.93 14.17
N LEU A 129 10.29 -11.46 13.92
CA LEU A 129 10.77 -10.17 14.44
C LEU A 129 10.41 -8.99 13.53
N ASN A 130 10.29 -9.22 12.22
CA ASN A 130 10.03 -8.19 11.23
C ASN A 130 9.39 -8.79 9.97
N ILE A 131 8.47 -8.03 9.35
CA ILE A 131 7.87 -8.31 8.04
C ILE A 131 8.16 -7.12 7.12
N ARG A 132 9.11 -7.27 6.20
CA ARG A 132 9.45 -6.28 5.16
C ARG A 132 8.51 -6.48 3.98
N ARG A 133 7.68 -5.48 3.67
CA ARG A 133 6.77 -5.51 2.52
C ARG A 133 7.35 -4.66 1.40
N ARG A 134 7.88 -5.30 0.36
CA ARG A 134 8.54 -4.66 -0.81
C ARG A 134 8.10 -5.36 -2.10
N GLY A 135 6.79 -5.45 -2.34
CA GLY A 135 6.23 -6.16 -3.50
C GLY A 135 6.64 -7.64 -3.51
N ILE A 136 7.26 -8.07 -4.60
CA ILE A 136 7.80 -9.44 -4.77
C ILE A 136 8.91 -9.78 -3.76
N ASP A 137 9.64 -8.78 -3.28
CA ASP A 137 10.75 -8.95 -2.33
C ASP A 137 10.30 -8.97 -0.87
N THR A 138 9.00 -9.20 -0.64
CA THR A 138 8.43 -9.30 0.70
C THR A 138 9.13 -10.42 1.48
N ALA A 139 9.60 -10.09 2.68
CA ALA A 139 10.47 -10.95 3.46
C ALA A 139 10.11 -10.93 4.95
N ILE A 140 10.40 -12.02 5.64
CA ILE A 140 10.23 -12.17 7.08
C ILE A 140 11.57 -12.45 7.75
N LEU A 141 11.80 -11.84 8.91
CA LEU A 141 12.93 -12.14 9.78
C LEU A 141 12.44 -13.05 10.90
N LEU A 142 13.00 -14.24 10.99
CA LEU A 142 12.70 -15.21 12.04
C LEU A 142 13.90 -15.34 12.97
N ARG A 143 13.65 -15.48 14.27
CA ARG A 143 14.67 -15.75 15.29
C ARG A 143 14.32 -17.04 16.05
N ASN A 144 15.32 -17.89 16.27
CA ASN A 144 15.23 -19.08 17.13
C ASN A 144 16.56 -19.32 17.85
N HIS A 145 16.55 -20.12 18.91
CA HIS A 145 17.77 -20.71 19.47
C HIS A 145 17.88 -22.16 19.00
N LEU A 146 18.90 -22.43 18.20
CA LEU A 146 19.28 -23.79 17.87
C LEU A 146 20.32 -24.22 18.90
N THR A 147 19.96 -25.20 19.71
CA THR A 147 20.72 -25.61 20.90
C THR A 147 20.96 -24.42 21.85
N ARG A 148 22.16 -23.84 21.90
CA ARG A 148 22.52 -22.69 22.74
C ARG A 148 22.85 -21.42 21.97
N VAL A 149 22.77 -21.45 20.63
CA VAL A 149 23.13 -20.33 19.76
C VAL A 149 21.86 -19.72 19.15
N GLY A 150 21.72 -18.40 19.29
CA GLY A 150 20.63 -17.65 18.66
C GLY A 150 20.90 -17.46 17.17
N VAL A 151 19.98 -17.92 16.33
CA VAL A 151 20.06 -17.86 14.87
C VAL A 151 18.92 -16.99 14.33
N GLU A 152 19.24 -16.10 13.39
CA GLU A 152 18.26 -15.28 12.69
C GLU A 152 18.33 -15.50 11.18
N MET A 153 17.19 -15.71 10.54
CA MET A 153 17.10 -16.01 9.12
C MET A 153 16.08 -15.11 8.42
N TRP A 154 16.48 -14.58 7.25
CA TRP A 154 15.56 -13.92 6.33
C TRP A 154 14.98 -14.92 5.34
N TYR A 155 13.66 -14.97 5.25
CA TYR A 155 12.97 -15.70 4.20
C TYR A 155 12.20 -14.76 3.29
N LYS A 156 12.37 -14.92 1.98
CA LYS A 156 11.56 -14.28 0.95
C LYS A 156 10.26 -15.06 0.82
N VAL A 157 9.13 -14.40 1.06
CA VAL A 157 7.81 -15.03 1.10
C VAL A 157 7.43 -15.64 -0.24
N TYR A 158 7.78 -14.98 -1.34
CA TYR A 158 7.47 -15.45 -2.70
C TYR A 158 8.60 -16.27 -3.32
N SER A 159 9.62 -16.66 -2.56
CA SER A 159 10.68 -17.51 -3.12
C SER A 159 10.14 -18.90 -3.46
N PRO A 160 10.46 -19.45 -4.64
CA PRO A 160 10.04 -20.80 -5.02
C PRO A 160 10.67 -21.88 -4.14
N ASN A 161 11.74 -21.58 -3.38
CA ASN A 161 12.36 -22.52 -2.45
C ASN A 161 11.54 -22.68 -1.16
N VAL A 162 10.69 -21.71 -0.84
CA VAL A 162 9.77 -21.80 0.30
C VAL A 162 8.52 -22.54 -0.17
N GLU A 163 8.33 -23.75 0.34
CA GLU A 163 7.16 -24.56 0.04
C GLU A 163 5.92 -23.93 0.69
N GLY A 164 5.97 -23.72 2.01
CA GLY A 164 4.85 -23.20 2.78
C GLY A 164 5.29 -22.48 4.05
N ILE A 165 4.42 -21.58 4.53
CA ILE A 165 4.62 -20.85 5.79
C ILE A 165 3.38 -21.06 6.64
N GLU A 166 3.58 -21.56 7.86
CA GLU A 166 2.53 -21.93 8.79
C GLU A 166 2.65 -21.08 10.06
N VAL A 167 1.53 -20.58 10.59
CA VAL A 167 1.48 -19.94 11.90
C VAL A 167 1.33 -21.04 12.94
N VAL A 168 2.39 -21.28 13.71
CA VAL A 168 2.44 -22.31 14.75
C VAL A 168 1.72 -21.83 16.01
N GLN A 169 2.08 -20.64 16.47
CA GLN A 169 1.50 -20.03 17.65
C GLN A 169 1.37 -18.53 17.43
N ARG A 170 0.16 -18.02 17.67
CA ARG A 170 -0.11 -16.58 17.65
C ARG A 170 0.29 -15.95 18.97
N ARG A 171 0.77 -14.71 18.91
CA ARG A 171 1.01 -13.92 20.12
C ARG A 171 -0.32 -13.57 20.79
N PRO A 172 -0.47 -13.74 22.12
CA PRO A 172 -1.75 -13.49 22.81
C PRO A 172 -2.21 -12.03 22.72
N LYS A 173 -1.27 -11.08 22.74
CA LYS A 173 -1.55 -9.65 22.55
C LYS A 173 -0.75 -9.12 21.37
N ARG A 174 -1.38 -8.27 20.55
CA ARG A 174 -0.72 -7.62 19.42
C ARG A 174 0.50 -6.83 19.89
N ALA A 175 1.61 -6.99 19.19
CA ALA A 175 2.81 -6.21 19.42
C ALA A 175 2.54 -4.70 19.23
N ARG A 176 3.04 -3.87 20.16
CA ARG A 176 2.95 -2.40 20.04
C ARG A 176 4.00 -1.82 19.09
N ARG A 177 5.05 -2.57 18.76
CA ARG A 177 6.12 -2.17 17.82
C ARG A 177 6.01 -2.95 16.53
N ALA A 178 6.34 -2.31 15.41
CA ALA A 178 6.36 -2.94 14.09
C ALA A 178 7.58 -3.86 13.86
N ARG A 179 8.66 -3.67 14.64
CA ARG A 179 9.88 -4.49 14.61
C ARG A 179 10.26 -4.86 16.04
N LEU A 180 10.56 -6.13 16.29
CA LEU A 180 10.82 -6.67 17.63
C LEU A 180 12.30 -6.99 17.88
N TYR A 181 13.21 -6.16 17.35
CA TYR A 181 14.65 -6.39 17.53
C TYR A 181 15.13 -6.38 18.99
N TYR A 182 14.33 -5.84 19.91
CA TYR A 182 14.62 -5.90 21.34
C TYR A 182 14.59 -7.34 21.90
N MET A 183 13.99 -8.30 21.18
CA MET A 183 14.01 -9.73 21.53
C MET A 183 15.38 -10.38 21.39
N ARG A 184 16.40 -9.65 20.88
CA ARG A 184 17.80 -10.09 20.90
C ARG A 184 18.44 -9.98 22.28
N HIS A 185 17.86 -9.18 23.16
CA HIS A 185 18.36 -9.04 24.52
C HIS A 185 17.79 -10.16 25.40
N PRO A 186 18.60 -10.79 26.27
CA PRO A 186 18.19 -11.96 27.07
C PRO A 186 16.88 -11.77 27.84
N LYS A 187 16.63 -10.55 28.34
CA LYS A 187 15.40 -10.20 29.09
C LYS A 187 14.10 -10.46 28.31
N HIS A 188 14.13 -10.30 26.99
CA HIS A 188 12.93 -10.40 26.14
C HIS A 188 13.02 -11.53 25.13
N ASP A 189 14.10 -12.31 25.17
CA ASP A 189 14.30 -13.40 24.25
C ASP A 189 13.34 -14.53 24.59
N MET A 190 12.80 -15.17 23.56
CA MET A 190 11.89 -16.31 23.73
C MET A 190 12.67 -17.61 23.93
N GLY A 191 13.95 -17.64 23.53
CA GLY A 191 14.75 -18.85 23.55
C GLY A 191 14.39 -19.81 22.41
N SER A 192 14.47 -21.12 22.66
CA SER A 192 14.17 -22.15 21.66
C SER A 192 12.67 -22.35 21.53
N VAL A 193 12.16 -22.32 20.29
CA VAL A 193 10.74 -22.57 19.98
C VAL A 193 10.45 -24.03 19.59
N ASP A 194 11.44 -24.92 19.68
CA ASP A 194 11.34 -26.27 19.13
C ASP A 194 10.27 -27.11 19.83
N ASN A 195 10.10 -26.96 21.14
CA ASN A 195 9.06 -27.68 21.90
C ASN A 195 7.64 -27.28 21.45
N ILE A 196 7.42 -25.98 21.19
CA ILE A 196 6.15 -25.44 20.71
C ILE A 196 5.83 -26.02 19.32
N VAL A 197 6.84 -26.06 18.46
CA VAL A 197 6.71 -26.60 17.09
C VAL A 197 6.42 -28.11 17.12
N ARG A 198 7.12 -28.87 17.97
CA ARG A 198 6.87 -30.31 18.16
C ARG A 198 5.43 -30.57 18.63
N GLN A 199 4.93 -29.78 19.57
CA GLN A 199 3.56 -29.89 20.05
C GLN A 199 2.55 -29.58 18.94
N TYR A 200 2.76 -28.50 18.17
CA TYR A 200 1.92 -28.15 17.03
C TYR A 200 1.89 -29.25 15.97
N GLN A 201 3.05 -29.80 15.60
CA GLN A 201 3.14 -30.89 14.64
C GLN A 201 2.42 -32.16 15.14
N ARG A 202 2.56 -32.50 16.44
CA ARG A 202 1.84 -33.61 17.07
C ARG A 202 0.32 -33.42 17.00
N GLN A 203 -0.18 -32.25 17.41
CA GLN A 203 -1.60 -31.92 17.36
C GLN A 203 -2.15 -32.02 15.93
N ARG A 204 -1.42 -31.46 14.96
CA ARG A 204 -1.81 -31.50 13.55
C ARG A 204 -1.80 -32.92 12.98
N ALA A 205 -0.85 -33.77 13.37
CA ALA A 205 -0.80 -35.17 12.96
C ALA A 205 -1.98 -35.98 13.56
N MET A 206 -2.34 -35.74 14.82
CA MET A 206 -3.48 -36.38 15.47
C MET A 206 -4.81 -36.04 14.78
N LEU A 207 -5.03 -34.76 14.45
CA LEU A 207 -6.22 -34.31 13.73
C LEU A 207 -6.34 -34.95 12.34
N ARG A 208 -5.21 -35.16 11.67
CA ARG A 208 -5.17 -35.84 10.36
C ARG A 208 -5.47 -37.34 10.47
N SER A 209 -4.98 -38.00 11.53
CA SER A 209 -5.18 -39.44 11.77
C SER A 209 -6.61 -39.78 12.22
N GLY A 210 -7.24 -38.93 13.04
CA GLY A 210 -8.60 -39.16 13.56
C GLY A 210 -9.68 -39.31 12.48
N ASN A 211 -9.49 -38.70 11.30
CA ASN A 211 -10.48 -38.74 10.23
C ASN A 211 -10.45 -40.01 9.36
N VAL A 212 -9.42 -40.86 9.51
CA VAL A 212 -9.27 -42.11 8.73
C VAL A 212 -9.98 -43.29 9.42
N LYS A 213 -10.09 -43.28 10.75
CA LYS A 213 -10.65 -44.41 11.51
C LYS A 213 -12.19 -44.50 11.49
N GLY A 214 -12.89 -43.45 11.08
CA GLY A 214 -14.37 -43.38 11.12
C GLY A 214 -15.11 -43.89 9.87
N LYS A 215 -14.42 -44.13 8.74
CA LYS A 215 -15.09 -44.53 7.47
C LYS A 215 -15.06 -46.03 7.14
N GLY A 216 -14.44 -46.88 7.97
CA GLY A 216 -14.25 -48.32 7.67
C GLY A 216 -14.94 -49.31 8.61
N ALA A 217 -15.56 -48.87 9.71
CA ALA A 217 -16.00 -49.78 10.78
C ALA A 217 -17.49 -50.19 10.73
N GLY A 218 -18.19 -50.01 9.60
CA GLY A 218 -19.64 -50.22 9.50
C GLY A 218 -20.15 -51.09 8.35
N ALA A 219 -19.27 -51.74 7.58
CA ALA A 219 -19.67 -52.55 6.43
C ALA A 219 -19.08 -53.95 6.51
N GLY A 220 -19.74 -54.87 7.23
CA GLY A 220 -19.37 -56.28 7.18
C GLY A 220 -19.75 -57.12 8.39
N LYS A 221 -21.04 -57.29 8.64
CA LYS A 221 -21.60 -58.53 9.24
C LYS A 221 -23.13 -58.53 9.17
N LYS A 222 -23.65 -58.95 8.02
CA LYS A 222 -24.95 -59.61 7.88
C LYS A 222 -24.77 -60.72 6.85
N LYS A 223 -24.53 -61.92 7.35
CA LYS A 223 -24.90 -63.21 6.76
C LYS A 223 -25.12 -64.16 7.92
#